data_AF-A0A9D4GLN9-F1
#
_entry.id   AF-A0A9D4GLN9-F1
#
_cell.length_a   1.000
_cell.length_b   1.000
_cell.length_c   1.000
_cell.angle_alpha   90.00
_cell.angle_beta   90.00
_cell.angle_gamma   90.00
#
_symmetry.space_group_name_H-M   'P 1'
#
loop_
_entity.id
_entity.type
_entity.pdbx_description
1 polymer ?
#
loop_
_entity_poly.entity_id
_entity_poly.type
_entity_poly.pdbx_seq_one_letter_code
_entity_poly.pdbx_strand_id
1 'polypeptide(L)' 'MRVIGLHVLGPNAGVITQGYAVAMRLDGTIGIHPTCSEVFIVLNVTKRSGGDIS' A
#
# COMPACT_ATOMS: atom_id res chain seq x y z
N MET A 1 -7.70 -10.31 3.79
CA MET A 1 -8.10 -9.43 2.68
C MET A 1 -7.55 -10.01 1.38
N ARG A 2 -8.32 -9.93 0.29
CA ARG A 2 -7.81 -10.24 -1.05
C ARG A 2 -7.68 -8.94 -1.82
N VAL A 3 -6.45 -8.56 -2.13
CA VAL A 3 -6.17 -7.37 -2.94
C VAL A 3 -6.30 -7.75 -4.42
N ILE A 4 -7.10 -6.99 -5.17
CA ILE A 4 -7.31 -7.19 -6.61
C ILE A 4 -6.73 -6.05 -7.47
N GLY A 5 -6.21 -5.01 -6.83
CA GLY A 5 -5.56 -3.88 -7.49
C GLY A 5 -4.77 -3.06 -6.47
N LEU A 6 -3.64 -2.52 -6.90
CA LEU A 6 -2.77 -1.65 -6.11
C LEU A 6 -2.35 -0.47 -6.98
N HIS A 7 -2.53 0.74 -6.47
CA HIS A 7 -2.26 1.99 -7.18
C HIS A 7 -1.36 2.86 -6.30
N VAL A 8 -0.27 3.36 -6.88
CA VAL A 8 0.68 4.23 -6.19
C VAL A 8 1.02 5.42 -7.09
N LEU A 9 1.07 6.61 -6.48
CA LEU A 9 1.56 7.83 -7.10
C LEU A 9 2.62 8.42 -6.17
N GLY A 10 3.86 8.50 -6.62
CA GLY A 10 4.97 9.00 -5.82
C GLY A 10 6.34 8.57 -6.35
N PRO A 11 7.42 8.90 -5.64
CA PRO A 11 8.77 8.48 -5.99
C PRO A 11 8.87 6.95 -6.10
N ASN A 12 9.65 6.47 -7.08
CA ASN A 12 9.93 5.03 -7.27
C ASN A 12 8.68 4.14 -7.47
N ALA A 13 7.56 4.70 -7.95
CA ALA A 13 6.30 3.98 -8.17
C ALA A 13 6.44 2.64 -8.91
N GLY A 14 7.32 2.57 -9.92
CA GLY A 14 7.59 1.33 -10.66
C GLY A 14 8.23 0.24 -9.78
N VAL A 15 9.20 0.59 -8.94
CA VAL A 15 9.88 -0.35 -8.02
C VAL A 15 8.93 -0.84 -6.94
N ILE A 16 8.14 0.07 -6.36
CA ILE A 16 7.13 -0.28 -5.34
C ILE A 16 6.11 -1.25 -5.95
N THR A 17 5.59 -0.92 -7.14
CA THR A 17 4.61 -1.77 -7.84
C THR A 17 5.20 -3.13 -8.20
N GLN A 18 6.46 -3.19 -8.64
CA GLN A 18 7.15 -4.44 -8.96
C GLN A 18 7.24 -5.37 -7.73
N GLY A 19 7.55 -4.82 -6.55
CA GLY A 19 7.59 -5.59 -5.31
C GLY A 19 6.24 -6.23 -4.95
N TYR A 20 5.14 -5.48 -5.11
CA TYR A 20 3.80 -5.99 -4.81
C TYR A 20 3.21 -6.88 -5.90
N ALA A 21 3.64 -6.76 -7.15
CA ALA A 21 3.16 -7.60 -8.25
C ALA A 21 3.47 -9.10 -8.03
N VAL A 22 4.56 -9.42 -7.33
CA VAL A 22 4.99 -10.80 -7.08
C VAL A 22 4.23 -11.42 -5.89
N ALA A 23 3.97 -10.65 -4.83
CA ALA A 23 3.45 -11.17 -3.57
C ALA A 23 1.95 -10.90 -3.33
N MET A 24 1.39 -9.83 -3.92
CA MET A 24 0.02 -9.31 -3.74
C MET A 24 -0.65 -9.63 -2.38
N ARG A 25 0.11 -9.47 -1.29
CA ARG A 25 -0.31 -9.74 0.09
C ARG A 25 0.15 -8.62 1.01
N LEU A 26 -0.79 -7.93 1.62
CA LEU A 26 -0.53 -6.81 2.54
C LEU A 26 -0.76 -7.20 4.01
N ASP A 27 -1.67 -8.15 4.26
CA ASP A 27 -2.01 -8.57 5.63
C ASP A 27 -0.87 -9.36 6.29
N GLY A 28 -0.49 -8.93 7.49
CA GLY A 28 0.55 -9.57 8.31
C GLY A 28 1.97 -9.21 7.92
N THR A 29 2.15 -8.29 6.95
CA THR A 29 3.46 -7.74 6.57
C THR A 29 3.86 -6.62 7.54
N ILE A 30 5.16 -6.46 7.82
CA ILE A 30 5.71 -5.34 8.59
C ILE A 30 6.41 -4.39 7.62
N GLY A 31 6.13 -3.09 7.74
CA GLY A 31 6.75 -2.05 6.91
C GLY A 31 8.23 -1.85 7.21
N ILE A 32 9.00 -1.44 6.19
CA ILE A 32 10.38 -0.97 6.35
C ILE A 32 10.33 0.55 6.47
N HIS A 33 10.87 1.08 7.57
CA HIS A 33 10.88 2.51 7.86
C HIS A 33 12.29 3.12 7.69
N PRO A 34 12.45 4.33 7.10
CA PRO A 34 11.43 5.16 6.44
C PRO A 34 11.36 4.86 4.94
N THR A 35 10.18 4.48 4.42
CA THR A 35 10.01 4.25 2.97
C THR A 35 8.63 4.67 2.46
N CYS A 36 8.54 5.10 1.20
CA CYS A 36 7.25 5.38 0.56
C CYS A 36 6.34 4.13 0.51
N SER A 37 6.91 2.92 0.51
CA SER A 37 6.15 1.68 0.42
C SER A 37 5.43 1.30 1.72
N GLU A 38 5.89 1.79 2.88
CA GLU A 38 5.36 1.36 4.18
C GLU A 38 3.89 1.77 4.38
N VAL A 39 3.43 2.82 3.70
CA VAL A 39 2.04 3.32 3.75
C VAL A 39 1.02 2.24 3.38
N PHE A 40 1.36 1.34 2.45
CA PHE A 40 0.47 0.24 2.04
C PHE A 40 0.19 -0.78 3.15
N ILE A 41 1.06 -0.84 4.16
CA ILE A 41 0.93 -1.78 5.28
C ILE A 41 0.00 -1.25 6.37
N VAL A 42 -0.20 0.08 6.41
CA VAL A 42 -0.99 0.77 7.45
C VAL A 42 -2.29 1.38 6.93
N LEU A 43 -2.73 1.02 5.73
CA LEU A 43 -4.01 1.48 5.17
C LEU A 43 -5.19 1.04 6.04
N ASN A 44 -5.85 2.01 6.71
CA ASN A 44 -6.99 1.77 7.59
C ASN A 44 -8.26 2.57 7.21
N VAL A 45 -8.14 3.62 6.38
CA VAL A 45 -9.27 4.42 5.90
C VAL A 45 -9.80 3.82 4.61
N THR A 46 -11.10 3.55 4.57
CA THR A 46 -11.78 3.15 3.33
C THR A 46 -12.47 4.35 2.71
N LYS A 47 -12.51 4.42 1.36
CA LYS A 47 -13.28 5.46 0.66
C LYS A 47 -14.75 5.51 1.11
N ARG A 48 -15.34 4.36 1.45
CA ARG A 48 -16.75 4.24 1.87
C ARG A 48 -17.02 4.89 3.23
N SER A 49 -16.05 4.90 4.14
CA SER A 49 -16.26 5.45 5.49
C SER A 49 -16.27 6.98 5.53
N GLY A 50 -15.82 7.65 4.45
CA GLY A 50 -15.74 9.10 4.40
C GLY A 50 -14.73 9.70 5.38
N GLY A 51 -13.75 8.90 5.84
CA GLY A 51 -12.70 9.38 6.73
C GLY A 51 -11.76 10.35 6.03
N ASP A 52 -11.26 11.33 6.78
CA ASP A 52 -10.23 12.25 6.30
C ASP A 52 -8.89 11.54 6.12
N ILE A 53 -8.12 11.98 5.12
CA ILE A 53 -6.81 11.43 4.73
C ILE A 53 -5.76 12.53 4.53
N SER A 54 -6.10 13.77 4.89
CA SER A 54 -5.28 14.97 4.71
C SER A 54 -4.15 15.07 5.74
#